data_AF-A0A6V7UDJ6-F1
#
_entry.id   AF-A0A6V7UDJ6-F1
#
_cell.length_a   1.000
_cell.length_b   1.000
_cell.length_c   1.000
_cell.angle_alpha   90.00
_cell.angle_beta   90.00
_cell.angle_gamma   90.00
#
_symmetry.space_group_name_H-M   'P 1'
#
loop_
_entity.id
_entity.type
_entity.pdbx_description
1 polymer ?
#
loop_
_entity_poly.entity_id
_entity_poly.type
_entity_poly.pdbx_seq_one_letter_code
_entity_poly.pdbx_strand_id
1 'polypeptide(L)'
;MGGPFLVSVTTIQRKGLIPRTMHGSGRIQKIRHKINDNALIKIRNTDAYCLFYALMVTFVHAVFCWPRWKFYNYLHSRRGMKKLLEQDTLNLMETVGAPFDQDSYDAEEWVPRVVDLWNTSNKGWFKVYIFEELGEYKPIYKYGPDNFDTPIILFYNKEHFDGVRRASDLFGQPYCLSCEKIFSHQKQHDISCKARCPNCSRVGPGFPCKSLNDFCKYCNGCGKDFRNENCYNHHITSNFCSSSKKCEKMRGYLEC
;
A
#
# COMPACT_ATOMS: atom_id res chain seq x y z
N MET A 1 -18.58 40.46 -2.12
CA MET A 1 -17.57 40.72 -1.09
C MET A 1 -16.83 39.43 -0.82
N GLY A 2 -15.62 39.29 -1.35
CA GLY A 2 -14.74 38.15 -1.12
C GLY A 2 -13.86 38.41 0.10
N GLY A 3 -13.92 37.53 1.10
CA GLY A 3 -12.97 37.48 2.20
C GLY A 3 -11.82 36.52 1.87
N PRO A 4 -10.61 36.74 2.38
CA PRO A 4 -9.44 35.94 2.04
C PRO A 4 -9.60 34.50 2.56
N PHE A 5 -9.38 33.52 1.68
CA PHE A 5 -9.29 32.12 2.08
C PHE A 5 -7.89 31.85 2.64
N LEU A 6 -7.84 31.35 3.88
CA LEU A 6 -6.61 30.96 4.56
C LEU A 6 -6.17 29.57 4.07
N VAL A 7 -5.01 29.53 3.43
CA VAL A 7 -4.32 28.27 3.11
C VAL A 7 -3.51 27.88 4.34
N SER A 8 -3.89 26.78 5.00
CA SER A 8 -3.08 26.16 6.04
C SER A 8 -1.93 25.39 5.38
N VAL A 9 -0.77 26.03 5.26
CA VAL A 9 0.48 25.37 4.88
C VAL A 9 1.07 24.76 6.14
N THR A 10 1.05 23.43 6.24
CA THR A 10 1.78 22.72 7.29
C THR A 10 3.23 22.57 6.82
N THR A 11 4.10 23.48 7.23
CA THR A 11 5.55 23.27 7.17
C THR A 11 5.94 22.30 8.28
N ILE A 12 6.44 21.13 7.90
CA ILE A 12 7.12 20.23 8.84
C ILE A 12 8.60 20.60 8.78
N GLN A 13 9.11 21.27 9.81
CA GLN A 13 10.55 21.33 10.07
C GLN A 13 10.91 20.56 11.33
N ARG A 14 12.07 19.93 11.21
CA ARG A 14 12.69 18.88 12.02
C ARG A 14 13.18 19.35 13.40
N LYS A 15 13.33 18.33 14.27
CA LYS A 15 14.19 18.18 15.46
C LYS A 15 13.82 18.95 16.74
N GLY A 16 13.66 18.18 17.82
CA GLY A 16 13.74 18.67 19.20
C GLY A 16 12.39 18.79 19.90
N LEU A 17 12.06 17.80 20.73
CA LEU A 17 10.87 17.76 21.57
C LEU A 17 10.75 18.99 22.50
N ILE A 18 9.65 19.75 22.38
CA ILE A 18 8.83 20.18 23.52
C ILE A 18 7.36 20.11 23.07
N PRO A 19 6.50 19.26 23.67
CA PRO A 19 5.08 19.33 23.41
C PRO A 19 4.53 20.62 24.01
N ARG A 20 4.18 21.60 23.17
CA ARG A 20 3.36 22.74 23.60
C ARG A 20 1.92 22.26 23.76
N THR A 21 1.45 22.17 24.98
CA THR A 21 0.02 22.08 25.30
C THR A 21 -0.64 23.41 24.92
N MET A 22 -1.10 23.54 23.68
CA MET A 22 -1.99 24.64 23.31
C MET A 22 -3.43 24.28 23.68
N HIS A 23 -3.96 25.02 24.65
CA HIS A 23 -5.38 25.03 24.98
C HIS A 23 -6.11 25.81 23.88
N GLY A 24 -6.89 25.07 23.10
CA GLY A 24 -7.76 25.58 22.04
C GLY A 24 -8.79 24.52 21.68
N SER A 25 -10.04 24.85 21.95
CA SER A 25 -11.30 24.13 21.78
C SER A 25 -11.33 22.98 20.74
N GLY A 26 -11.62 21.78 21.24
CA GLY A 26 -11.89 20.57 20.45
C GLY A 26 -10.66 19.69 20.20
N ARG A 27 -10.21 18.94 21.21
CA ARG A 27 -9.30 17.80 20.97
C ARG A 27 -10.04 16.80 20.08
N ILE A 28 -9.68 16.71 18.80
CA ILE A 28 -9.98 15.52 18.00
C ILE A 28 -9.28 14.37 18.71
N GLN A 29 -10.02 13.56 19.46
CA GLN A 29 -9.48 12.36 20.08
C GLN A 29 -9.02 11.44 18.94
N LYS A 30 -7.71 11.27 18.78
CA LYS A 30 -7.17 10.24 17.90
C LYS A 30 -7.76 8.89 18.33
N ILE A 31 -8.32 8.15 17.38
CA ILE A 31 -8.91 6.84 17.68
C ILE A 31 -7.76 5.89 17.97
N ARG A 32 -7.77 5.25 19.14
CA ARG A 32 -6.87 4.12 19.40
C ARG A 32 -7.40 2.93 18.63
N HIS A 33 -6.65 2.49 17.62
CA HIS A 33 -7.05 1.34 16.83
C HIS A 33 -7.01 0.09 17.71
N LYS A 34 -8.03 -0.78 17.60
CA LYS A 34 -7.94 -2.15 18.13
C LYS A 34 -7.07 -2.96 17.17
N ILE A 35 -5.75 -2.84 17.32
CA ILE A 35 -4.78 -3.54 16.48
C ILE A 35 -4.84 -5.03 16.79
N ASN A 36 -4.99 -5.84 15.74
CA ASN A 36 -4.89 -7.29 15.83
C ASN A 36 -3.43 -7.72 15.71
N ASP A 37 -2.79 -8.04 16.83
CA ASP A 37 -1.38 -8.47 16.85
C ASP A 37 -1.07 -9.67 15.97
N ASN A 38 -2.05 -10.56 15.70
CA ASN A 38 -1.86 -11.71 14.81
C ASN A 38 -1.71 -11.33 13.33
N ALA A 39 -2.07 -10.09 12.96
CA ALA A 39 -1.86 -9.54 11.63
C ALA A 39 -0.40 -9.13 11.37
N LEU A 40 0.40 -8.99 12.45
CA LEU A 40 1.76 -8.52 12.39
C LEU A 40 2.73 -9.65 12.04
N ILE A 41 3.69 -9.33 11.19
CA ILE A 41 4.91 -10.10 10.95
C ILE A 41 5.93 -9.54 11.93
N LYS A 42 5.98 -10.12 13.12
CA LYS A 42 6.79 -9.63 14.23
C LYS A 42 8.28 -9.69 13.93
N ILE A 43 8.93 -8.54 13.91
CA ILE A 43 10.38 -8.43 13.79
C ILE A 43 10.99 -8.56 15.20
N ARG A 44 11.99 -9.44 15.33
CA ARG A 44 12.72 -9.70 16.57
C ARG A 44 14.21 -9.64 16.27
N ASN A 45 14.72 -8.43 16.12
CA ASN A 45 16.13 -8.12 15.95
C ASN A 45 16.68 -7.48 17.23
N THR A 46 18.00 -7.53 17.39
CA THR A 46 18.72 -6.88 18.51
C THR A 46 19.47 -5.63 18.09
N ASP A 47 19.60 -5.41 16.79
CA ASP A 47 20.21 -4.23 16.17
C ASP A 47 19.16 -3.13 15.93
N ALA A 48 19.57 -2.00 15.36
CA ALA A 48 18.70 -0.87 15.03
C ALA A 48 17.91 -1.05 13.72
N TYR A 49 18.05 -2.17 13.00
CA TYR A 49 17.63 -2.31 11.60
C TYR A 49 16.17 -2.71 11.42
N CYS A 50 15.31 -2.51 12.43
CA CYS A 50 13.94 -3.01 12.43
C CYS A 50 13.12 -2.51 11.21
N LEU A 51 13.37 -1.28 10.74
CA LEU A 51 12.78 -0.75 9.50
C LEU A 51 13.12 -1.63 8.29
N PHE A 52 14.40 -1.93 8.07
CA PHE A 52 14.83 -2.72 6.92
C PHE A 52 14.39 -4.17 7.02
N TYR A 53 14.42 -4.76 8.22
CA TYR A 53 13.84 -6.10 8.46
C TYR A 53 12.34 -6.13 8.11
N ALA A 54 11.58 -5.13 8.56
CA ALA A 54 10.14 -5.05 8.30
C ALA A 54 9.84 -4.85 6.82
N LEU A 55 10.61 -4.01 6.13
CA LEU A 55 10.55 -3.83 4.67
C LEU A 55 10.83 -5.15 3.95
N MET A 56 11.95 -5.81 4.27
CA MET A 56 12.38 -7.03 3.59
C MET A 56 11.41 -8.19 3.79
N VAL A 57 10.99 -8.46 5.03
CA VAL A 57 10.08 -9.57 5.30
C VAL A 57 8.71 -9.37 4.65
N THR A 58 8.23 -8.12 4.61
CA THR A 58 6.93 -7.79 4.02
C THR A 58 7.01 -7.86 2.50
N PHE A 59 8.13 -7.44 1.91
CA PHE A 59 8.42 -7.66 0.49
C PHE A 59 8.41 -9.15 0.14
N VAL A 60 9.16 -9.96 0.88
CA VAL A 60 9.21 -11.42 0.66
C VAL A 60 7.83 -12.06 0.76
N HIS A 61 7.04 -11.65 1.76
CA HIS A 61 5.66 -12.10 1.94
C HIS A 61 4.77 -11.72 0.77
N ALA A 62 4.91 -10.50 0.23
CA ALA A 62 4.07 -9.99 -0.85
C ALA A 62 4.44 -10.55 -2.22
N VAL A 63 5.73 -10.82 -2.48
CA VAL A 63 6.24 -11.12 -3.83
C VAL A 63 6.40 -12.61 -4.07
N PHE A 64 6.98 -13.36 -3.14
CA PHE A 64 7.44 -14.72 -3.44
C PHE A 64 6.39 -15.82 -3.28
N CYS A 65 5.19 -15.49 -2.77
CA CYS A 65 4.09 -16.45 -2.57
C CYS A 65 4.52 -17.76 -1.89
N TRP A 66 5.49 -17.69 -0.97
CA TRP A 66 6.05 -18.88 -0.34
C TRP A 66 5.00 -19.61 0.51
N PRO A 67 5.06 -20.96 0.56
CA PRO A 67 4.23 -21.70 1.49
C PRO A 67 4.58 -21.31 2.93
N ARG A 68 3.58 -21.34 3.82
CA ARG A 68 3.68 -20.85 5.20
C ARG A 68 4.90 -21.40 5.95
N TRP A 69 5.23 -22.68 5.76
CA TRP A 69 6.37 -23.31 6.42
C TRP A 69 7.71 -22.69 5.98
N LYS A 70 7.85 -22.32 4.71
CA LYS A 70 9.08 -21.74 4.16
C LYS A 70 9.25 -20.31 4.65
N PHE A 71 8.19 -19.52 4.57
CA PHE A 71 8.17 -18.17 5.13
C PHE A 71 8.46 -18.15 6.64
N TYR A 72 7.89 -19.10 7.39
CA TYR A 72 8.17 -19.24 8.81
C TYR A 72 9.65 -19.58 9.08
N ASN A 73 10.24 -20.49 8.30
CA ASN A 73 11.66 -20.82 8.44
C ASN A 73 12.57 -19.62 8.13
N TYR A 74 12.22 -18.83 7.12
CA TYR A 74 12.91 -17.59 6.75
C TYR A 74 12.89 -16.57 7.89
N LEU A 75 11.69 -16.23 8.39
CA LEU A 75 11.50 -15.26 9.47
C LEU A 75 12.21 -15.66 10.77
N HIS A 76 12.25 -16.96 11.08
CA HIS A 76 12.80 -17.45 12.34
C HIS A 76 14.18 -18.09 12.21
N SER A 77 14.88 -17.91 11.09
CA SER A 77 16.21 -18.49 10.85
C SER A 77 16.29 -20.01 11.12
N ARG A 78 15.29 -20.77 10.70
CA ARG A 78 15.19 -22.23 10.93
C ARG A 78 15.51 -23.03 9.67
N ARG A 79 15.86 -24.32 9.87
CA ARG A 79 15.88 -25.38 8.85
C ARG A 79 16.51 -24.95 7.50
N GLY A 80 17.82 -24.71 7.50
CA GLY A 80 18.57 -24.36 6.28
C GLY A 80 18.45 -22.90 5.83
N MET A 81 17.63 -22.07 6.50
CA MET A 81 17.50 -20.62 6.24
C MET A 81 18.14 -19.77 7.35
N LYS A 82 19.17 -20.32 7.99
CA LYS A 82 19.85 -19.66 9.13
C LYS A 82 20.41 -18.32 8.66
N LYS A 83 20.01 -17.22 9.32
CA LYS A 83 20.44 -15.85 9.02
C LYS A 83 20.08 -15.31 7.63
N LEU A 84 19.22 -15.99 6.88
CA LEU A 84 18.92 -15.53 5.52
C LEU A 84 18.21 -14.17 5.50
N LEU A 85 17.26 -13.95 6.42
CA LEU A 85 16.62 -12.63 6.57
C LEU A 85 17.62 -11.54 6.98
N GLU A 86 18.55 -11.84 7.89
CA GLU A 86 19.63 -10.92 8.30
C GLU A 86 20.52 -10.56 7.10
N GLN A 87 20.94 -11.56 6.32
CA GLN A 87 21.75 -11.36 5.11
C GLN A 87 21.01 -10.54 4.05
N ASP A 88 19.75 -10.87 3.75
CA ASP A 88 18.94 -10.11 2.78
C ASP A 88 18.75 -8.65 3.24
N THR A 89 18.57 -8.43 4.54
CA THR A 89 18.43 -7.10 5.14
C THR A 89 19.71 -6.29 5.00
N LEU A 90 20.87 -6.89 5.34
CA LEU A 90 22.17 -6.24 5.19
C LEU A 90 22.48 -5.91 3.72
N ASN A 91 22.18 -6.85 2.80
CA ASN A 91 22.35 -6.63 1.36
C ASN A 91 21.45 -5.49 0.87
N LEU A 92 20.20 -5.40 1.35
CA LEU A 92 19.31 -4.28 1.02
C LEU A 92 19.89 -2.96 1.50
N MET A 93 20.33 -2.90 2.75
CA MET A 93 20.95 -1.71 3.35
C MET A 93 22.16 -1.26 2.54
N GLU A 94 23.08 -2.18 2.24
CA GLU A 94 24.26 -1.91 1.42
C GLU A 94 23.85 -1.36 0.03
N THR A 95 22.87 -2.00 -0.62
CA THR A 95 22.42 -1.62 -1.96
C THR A 95 21.83 -0.21 -2.01
N VAL A 96 21.11 0.22 -0.96
CA VAL A 96 20.55 1.58 -0.88
C VAL A 96 21.52 2.60 -0.26
N GLY A 97 22.73 2.16 0.10
CA GLY A 97 23.75 2.99 0.74
C GLY A 97 23.39 3.40 2.17
N ALA A 98 22.65 2.57 2.90
CA ALA A 98 22.34 2.80 4.30
C ALA A 98 23.57 2.51 5.18
N PRO A 99 24.00 3.47 6.02
CA PRO A 99 25.10 3.24 6.94
C PRO A 99 24.69 2.25 8.02
N PHE A 100 25.64 1.45 8.51
CA PHE A 100 25.40 0.39 9.52
C PHE A 100 25.61 0.86 10.97
N ASP A 101 26.08 2.08 11.19
CA ASP A 101 26.44 2.63 12.49
C ASP A 101 25.38 3.57 13.09
N GLN A 102 24.14 3.54 12.56
CA GLN A 102 23.04 4.35 13.08
C GLN A 102 22.24 3.62 14.16
N ASP A 103 21.87 4.35 15.20
CA ASP A 103 21.01 3.85 16.29
C ASP A 103 19.52 3.74 15.89
N SER A 104 19.11 4.40 14.81
CA SER A 104 17.76 4.35 14.27
C SER A 104 17.72 4.82 12.82
N TYR A 105 16.68 4.42 12.08
CA TYR A 105 16.52 4.72 10.66
C TYR A 105 15.17 5.40 10.41
N ASP A 106 15.23 6.61 9.86
CA ASP A 106 14.04 7.39 9.54
C ASP A 106 13.32 6.88 8.28
N ALA A 107 12.00 6.75 8.36
CA ALA A 107 11.20 6.23 7.26
C ALA A 107 11.12 7.21 6.07
N GLU A 108 11.15 8.52 6.31
CA GLU A 108 11.12 9.52 5.22
C GLU A 108 12.42 9.48 4.41
N GLU A 109 13.54 9.15 5.05
CA GLU A 109 14.83 9.03 4.39
C GLU A 109 15.02 7.69 3.65
N TRP A 110 14.71 6.57 4.30
CA TRP A 110 15.12 5.25 3.81
C TRP A 110 14.08 4.52 2.97
N VAL A 111 12.79 4.71 3.25
CA VAL A 111 11.73 4.06 2.47
C VAL A 111 11.76 4.47 0.99
N PRO A 112 11.94 5.76 0.62
CA PRO A 112 12.01 6.14 -0.78
C PRO A 112 13.07 5.40 -1.57
N ARG A 113 14.28 5.31 -1.02
CA ARG A 113 15.42 4.64 -1.65
C ARG A 113 15.14 3.15 -1.89
N VAL A 114 14.56 2.48 -0.90
CA VAL A 114 14.19 1.06 -1.01
C VAL A 114 13.08 0.85 -2.04
N VAL A 115 12.03 1.67 -2.01
CA VAL A 115 10.88 1.55 -2.92
C VAL A 115 11.28 1.87 -4.36
N ASP A 116 12.11 2.88 -4.57
CA ASP A 116 12.61 3.25 -5.89
C ASP A 116 13.51 2.16 -6.46
N LEU A 117 14.43 1.62 -5.65
CA LEU A 117 15.21 0.43 -6.01
C LEU A 117 14.30 -0.72 -6.47
N TRP A 118 13.29 -1.07 -5.68
CA TRP A 118 12.39 -2.17 -6.02
C TRP A 118 11.56 -1.91 -7.28
N ASN A 119 11.06 -0.68 -7.46
CA ASN A 119 10.27 -0.30 -8.63
C ASN A 119 11.11 -0.29 -9.91
N THR A 120 12.39 0.10 -9.83
CA THR A 120 13.30 0.03 -10.97
C THR A 120 13.70 -1.41 -11.30
N SER A 121 14.02 -2.23 -10.29
CA SER A 121 14.59 -3.58 -10.52
C SER A 121 13.55 -4.66 -10.78
N ASN A 122 12.35 -4.60 -10.18
CA ASN A 122 11.42 -5.73 -10.19
C ASN A 122 10.26 -5.58 -11.20
N LYS A 123 10.23 -4.52 -12.01
CA LYS A 123 9.11 -4.18 -12.92
C LYS A 123 7.73 -4.13 -12.23
N GLY A 124 7.70 -4.13 -10.89
CA GLY A 124 6.51 -4.02 -10.07
C GLY A 124 6.24 -2.57 -9.69
N TRP A 125 5.04 -2.31 -9.16
CA TRP A 125 4.71 -1.01 -8.59
C TRP A 125 4.39 -1.18 -7.10
N PHE A 126 5.44 -1.08 -6.31
CA PHE A 126 5.43 -1.15 -4.86
C PHE A 126 5.04 0.19 -4.26
N LYS A 127 4.17 0.15 -3.25
CA LYS A 127 3.86 1.31 -2.41
C LYS A 127 3.89 0.90 -0.95
N VAL A 128 4.69 1.62 -0.17
CA VAL A 128 4.80 1.41 1.28
C VAL A 128 3.73 2.24 1.99
N TYR A 129 3.10 1.64 2.98
CA TYR A 129 2.18 2.27 3.93
C TYR A 129 2.65 1.95 5.35
N ILE A 130 2.81 2.97 6.19
CA ILE A 130 3.18 2.81 7.59
C ILE A 130 2.01 3.30 8.44
N PHE A 131 1.49 2.42 9.29
CA PHE A 131 0.44 2.73 10.25
C PHE A 131 1.00 2.81 11.66
N GLU A 132 0.33 3.56 12.53
CA GLU A 132 0.61 3.61 13.97
C GLU A 132 -0.61 3.19 14.81
N GLU A 133 -0.42 3.03 16.11
CA GLU A 133 -1.46 2.62 17.05
C GLU A 133 -2.61 3.64 17.18
N LEU A 134 -2.32 4.93 17.01
CA LEU A 134 -3.25 6.04 17.18
C LEU A 134 -3.52 6.73 15.86
N GLY A 135 -4.77 6.87 15.43
CA GLY A 135 -5.04 7.59 14.19
C GLY A 135 -6.49 7.58 13.74
N GLU A 136 -6.69 7.90 12.47
CA GLU A 136 -8.00 7.87 11.79
C GLU A 136 -8.05 6.75 10.73
N TYR A 137 -7.46 5.60 11.03
CA TYR A 137 -7.24 4.53 10.04
C TYR A 137 -6.49 5.01 8.79
N LYS A 138 -5.63 6.01 8.92
CA LYS A 138 -4.78 6.53 7.84
C LYS A 138 -3.32 6.17 8.11
N PRO A 139 -2.52 5.92 7.05
CA PRO A 139 -1.08 5.77 7.22
C PRO A 139 -0.48 7.07 7.75
N ILE A 140 0.46 6.97 8.68
CA ILE A 140 1.27 8.12 9.12
C ILE A 140 2.32 8.50 8.07
N TYR A 141 2.72 7.53 7.25
CA TYR A 141 3.66 7.72 6.16
C TYR A 141 3.34 6.77 5.01
N LYS A 142 3.52 7.23 3.78
CA LYS A 142 3.36 6.42 2.58
C LYS A 142 4.28 6.92 1.47
N TYR A 143 4.83 6.00 0.69
CA TYR A 143 5.68 6.34 -0.44
C TYR A 143 5.55 5.31 -1.57
N GLY A 144 5.47 5.79 -2.80
CA GLY A 144 5.31 4.99 -4.01
C GLY A 144 4.19 5.52 -4.93
N PRO A 145 4.09 5.00 -6.16
CA PRO A 145 3.18 5.49 -7.19
C PRO A 145 1.72 5.31 -6.80
N ASP A 146 0.84 6.21 -7.26
CA ASP A 146 -0.60 6.09 -6.99
C ASP A 146 -1.21 4.84 -7.63
N ASN A 147 -0.71 4.45 -8.80
CA ASN A 147 -1.12 3.23 -9.53
C ASN A 147 -0.24 2.02 -9.16
N PHE A 148 -0.17 1.71 -7.87
CA PHE A 148 0.54 0.55 -7.33
C PHE A 148 -0.27 -0.75 -7.45
N ASP A 149 0.40 -1.89 -7.47
CA ASP A 149 -0.22 -3.22 -7.40
C ASP A 149 0.23 -4.04 -6.20
N THR A 150 1.41 -3.74 -5.64
CA THR A 150 2.00 -4.51 -4.54
C THR A 150 2.18 -3.63 -3.31
N PRO A 151 1.21 -3.62 -2.37
CA PRO A 151 1.35 -2.86 -1.14
C PRO A 151 2.33 -3.54 -0.18
N ILE A 152 3.24 -2.75 0.38
CA ILE A 152 4.10 -3.12 1.49
C ILE A 152 3.60 -2.38 2.72
N ILE A 153 3.12 -3.10 3.73
CA ILE A 153 2.43 -2.50 4.87
C ILE A 153 3.25 -2.75 6.13
N LEU A 154 3.61 -1.67 6.82
CA LEU A 154 4.36 -1.70 8.06
C LEU A 154 3.51 -1.12 9.20
N PHE A 155 3.85 -1.51 10.42
CA PHE A 155 3.28 -0.97 11.65
C PHE A 155 4.40 -0.46 12.54
N TYR A 156 4.30 0.81 12.94
CA TYR A 156 5.24 1.47 13.82
C TYR A 156 4.62 1.62 15.22
N ASN A 157 5.30 1.08 16.23
CA ASN A 157 4.91 1.27 17.62
C ASN A 157 6.13 1.18 18.54
N LYS A 158 6.21 2.08 19.53
CA LYS A 158 7.29 2.15 20.52
C LYS A 158 8.69 2.07 19.88
N GLU A 159 8.92 2.93 18.89
CA GLU A 159 10.22 3.02 18.19
C GLU A 159 10.62 1.75 17.41
N HIS A 160 9.68 0.84 17.15
CA HIS A 160 9.94 -0.42 16.45
C HIS A 160 9.01 -0.59 15.24
N PHE A 161 9.55 -1.16 14.16
CA PHE A 161 8.80 -1.51 12.96
C PHE A 161 8.51 -3.02 12.89
N ASP A 162 7.24 -3.35 12.72
CA ASP A 162 6.76 -4.69 12.34
C ASP A 162 6.23 -4.67 10.90
N GLY A 163 6.27 -5.83 10.23
CA GLY A 163 5.53 -6.01 8.97
C GLY A 163 4.05 -6.26 9.23
N VAL A 164 3.20 -6.02 8.24
CA VAL A 164 1.75 -6.28 8.30
C VAL A 164 1.36 -7.12 7.09
N ARG A 165 0.67 -8.25 7.33
CA ARG A 165 0.24 -9.14 6.24
C ARG A 165 -0.82 -8.49 5.35
N ARG A 166 -1.86 -7.92 5.98
CA ARG A 166 -2.98 -7.24 5.32
C ARG A 166 -3.54 -6.16 6.26
N ALA A 167 -3.84 -4.98 5.71
CA ALA A 167 -4.44 -3.89 6.50
C ALA A 167 -5.81 -4.29 7.10
N SER A 168 -6.61 -5.07 6.38
CA SER A 168 -7.90 -5.53 6.92
C SER A 168 -7.75 -6.42 8.15
N ASP A 169 -6.71 -7.26 8.18
CA ASP A 169 -6.41 -8.09 9.36
C ASP A 169 -5.94 -7.22 10.51
N LEU A 170 -5.10 -6.20 10.24
CA LEU A 170 -4.57 -5.25 11.23
C LEU A 170 -5.69 -4.54 11.99
N PHE A 171 -6.70 -4.06 11.27
CA PHE A 171 -7.83 -3.33 11.85
C PHE A 171 -9.02 -4.20 12.23
N GLY A 172 -8.99 -5.49 11.90
CA GLY A 172 -10.12 -6.41 12.10
C GLY A 172 -11.37 -6.06 11.29
N GLN A 173 -11.23 -5.24 10.24
CA GLN A 173 -12.33 -4.71 9.43
C GLN A 173 -11.89 -4.58 7.96
N PRO A 174 -12.80 -4.66 6.98
CA PRO A 174 -12.46 -4.39 5.60
C PRO A 174 -11.84 -3.01 5.43
N TYR A 175 -10.64 -2.97 4.84
CA TYR A 175 -9.87 -1.74 4.66
C TYR A 175 -9.44 -1.58 3.20
N CYS A 176 -9.57 -0.37 2.66
CA CYS A 176 -9.09 -0.05 1.32
C CYS A 176 -7.84 0.84 1.41
N LEU A 177 -6.71 0.33 0.93
CA LEU A 177 -5.45 1.09 0.88
C LEU A 177 -5.51 2.29 -0.05
N SER A 178 -6.15 2.16 -1.23
CA SER A 178 -6.26 3.26 -2.19
C SER A 178 -7.19 4.39 -1.72
N CYS A 179 -8.20 4.06 -0.92
CA CYS A 179 -9.12 5.04 -0.33
C CYS A 179 -8.70 5.50 1.07
N GLU A 180 -7.76 4.80 1.70
CA GLU A 180 -7.26 5.02 3.06
C GLU A 180 -8.38 5.08 4.10
N LYS A 181 -9.29 4.09 4.05
CA LYS A 181 -10.44 4.01 4.96
C LYS A 181 -10.93 2.58 5.17
N ILE A 182 -11.54 2.37 6.34
CA ILE A 182 -12.40 1.21 6.60
C ILE A 182 -13.74 1.35 5.87
N PHE A 183 -14.41 0.23 5.60
CA PHE A 183 -15.75 0.22 5.04
C PHE A 183 -16.56 -0.98 5.54
N SER A 184 -17.88 -0.82 5.66
CA SER A 184 -18.80 -1.87 6.10
C SER A 184 -19.49 -2.60 4.96
N HIS A 185 -19.67 -1.94 3.81
CA HIS A 185 -20.42 -2.47 2.67
C HIS A 185 -19.58 -2.51 1.40
N GLN A 186 -19.14 -3.71 1.00
CA GLN A 186 -18.30 -3.93 -0.18
C GLN A 186 -18.91 -3.31 -1.45
N LYS A 187 -20.20 -3.58 -1.74
CA LYS A 187 -20.85 -3.06 -2.96
C LYS A 187 -20.84 -1.54 -3.05
N GLN A 188 -21.08 -0.84 -1.94
CA GLN A 188 -21.07 0.63 -1.91
C GLN A 188 -19.65 1.18 -2.05
N HIS A 189 -18.68 0.52 -1.41
CA HIS A 189 -17.28 0.86 -1.55
C HIS A 189 -16.82 0.69 -3.00
N ASP A 190 -17.14 -0.43 -3.64
CA ASP A 190 -16.67 -0.74 -4.99
C ASP A 190 -17.10 0.32 -6.01
N ILE A 191 -18.31 0.86 -5.87
CA ILE A 191 -18.85 1.91 -6.74
C ILE A 191 -18.05 3.22 -6.62
N SER A 192 -17.63 3.56 -5.40
CA SER A 192 -17.00 4.84 -5.04
C SER A 192 -15.48 4.78 -4.85
N CYS A 193 -14.89 3.60 -5.02
CA CYS A 193 -13.46 3.39 -4.79
C CYS A 193 -12.61 4.19 -5.80
N LYS A 194 -11.55 4.83 -5.30
CA LYS A 194 -10.61 5.60 -6.12
C LYS A 194 -9.83 4.71 -7.09
N ALA A 195 -9.44 3.51 -6.64
CA ALA A 195 -8.77 2.53 -7.46
C ALA A 195 -9.77 1.56 -8.10
N ARG A 196 -10.78 2.10 -8.80
CA ARG A 196 -11.78 1.32 -9.53
C ARG A 196 -11.47 1.34 -11.02
N CYS A 197 -11.57 0.19 -11.67
CA CYS A 197 -11.53 0.15 -13.13
C CYS A 197 -12.88 0.58 -13.74
N PRO A 198 -12.92 1.59 -14.64
CA PRO A 198 -14.17 2.01 -15.30
C PRO A 198 -14.74 0.97 -16.28
N ASN A 199 -13.91 0.02 -16.73
CA ASN A 199 -14.29 -0.96 -17.74
C ASN A 199 -14.78 -2.28 -17.13
N CYS A 200 -14.13 -2.77 -16.07
CA CYS A 200 -14.51 -4.03 -15.41
C CYS A 200 -15.02 -3.87 -13.97
N SER A 201 -15.09 -2.64 -13.42
CA SER A 201 -15.55 -2.32 -12.06
C SER A 201 -14.83 -2.96 -10.88
N ARG A 202 -13.83 -3.80 -11.11
CA ARG A 202 -12.95 -4.30 -10.03
C ARG A 202 -12.21 -3.15 -9.37
N VAL A 203 -11.87 -3.37 -8.10
CA VAL A 203 -11.26 -2.36 -7.24
C VAL A 203 -10.02 -2.87 -6.50
N GLY A 204 -9.17 -1.93 -6.09
CA GLY A 204 -8.02 -2.18 -5.22
C GLY A 204 -6.67 -1.98 -5.93
N PRO A 205 -5.57 -2.45 -5.31
CA PRO A 205 -4.25 -2.41 -5.94
C PRO A 205 -4.27 -3.04 -7.33
N GLY A 206 -3.58 -2.40 -8.28
CA GLY A 206 -3.53 -2.82 -9.69
C GLY A 206 -4.67 -2.29 -10.56
N PHE A 207 -5.59 -1.50 -9.99
CA PHE A 207 -6.68 -0.84 -10.72
C PHE A 207 -6.54 0.69 -10.74
N PRO A 208 -6.92 1.39 -11.82
CA PRO A 208 -7.59 0.88 -13.03
C PRO A 208 -6.72 -0.09 -13.84
N CYS A 209 -7.34 -1.04 -14.54
CA CYS A 209 -6.61 -2.05 -15.31
C CYS A 209 -5.63 -1.39 -16.29
N LYS A 210 -4.39 -1.85 -16.25
CA LYS A 210 -3.31 -1.33 -17.10
C LYS A 210 -3.45 -1.88 -18.50
N SER A 211 -3.16 -1.04 -19.50
CA SER A 211 -3.00 -1.47 -20.88
C SER A 211 -1.83 -2.45 -20.94
N LEU A 212 -2.07 -3.63 -21.51
CA LEU A 212 -1.04 -4.59 -21.86
C LEU A 212 -0.85 -4.50 -23.38
N ASN A 213 0.41 -4.42 -23.81
CA ASN A 213 0.75 -4.23 -25.22
C ASN A 213 0.10 -5.33 -26.08
N ASP A 214 -0.32 -4.93 -27.28
CA ASP A 214 -0.92 -5.75 -28.34
C ASP A 214 -2.34 -6.32 -28.10
N PHE A 215 -2.90 -6.16 -26.89
CA PHE A 215 -4.30 -6.54 -26.66
C PHE A 215 -5.24 -5.36 -26.94
N CYS A 216 -6.12 -5.51 -27.91
CA CYS A 216 -7.27 -4.62 -28.12
C CYS A 216 -8.51 -5.48 -28.43
N LYS A 217 -9.52 -5.41 -27.57
CA LYS A 217 -10.84 -6.02 -27.84
C LYS A 217 -11.96 -5.03 -27.59
N TYR A 218 -12.85 -4.94 -28.57
CA TYR A 218 -14.09 -4.18 -28.47
C TYR A 218 -15.22 -5.08 -27.93
N CYS A 219 -16.01 -4.56 -26.99
CA CYS A 219 -17.20 -5.24 -26.49
C CYS A 219 -18.47 -4.74 -27.21
N ASN A 220 -19.06 -5.59 -28.07
CA ASN A 220 -20.29 -5.27 -28.79
C ASN A 220 -21.50 -4.96 -27.88
N GLY A 221 -21.52 -5.46 -26.65
CA GLY A 221 -22.67 -5.28 -25.74
C GLY A 221 -22.71 -3.92 -25.02
N CYS A 222 -21.55 -3.30 -24.77
CA CYS A 222 -21.46 -2.02 -24.07
C CYS A 222 -20.66 -0.93 -24.80
N GLY A 223 -20.07 -1.26 -25.96
CA GLY A 223 -19.34 -0.32 -26.81
C GLY A 223 -17.98 0.13 -26.27
N LYS A 224 -17.38 -0.61 -25.33
CA LYS A 224 -16.09 -0.26 -24.72
C LYS A 224 -14.94 -1.02 -25.34
N ASP A 225 -13.80 -0.34 -25.46
CA ASP A 225 -12.51 -0.94 -25.78
C ASP A 225 -11.74 -1.38 -24.54
N PHE A 226 -11.14 -2.55 -24.64
CA PHE A 226 -10.35 -3.16 -23.59
C PHE A 226 -8.93 -3.36 -24.08
N ARG A 227 -7.98 -2.77 -23.35
CA ARG A 227 -6.54 -2.93 -23.58
C ARG A 227 -5.89 -3.95 -22.65
N ASN A 228 -6.71 -4.80 -22.01
CA ASN A 228 -6.26 -5.79 -21.05
C ASN A 228 -7.18 -7.01 -21.11
N GLU A 229 -6.63 -8.18 -21.44
CA GLU A 229 -7.42 -9.40 -21.61
C GLU A 229 -8.15 -9.82 -20.34
N ASN A 230 -7.48 -9.75 -19.19
CA ASN A 230 -8.07 -10.07 -17.91
C ASN A 230 -9.24 -9.11 -17.57
N CYS A 231 -9.11 -7.82 -17.92
CA CYS A 231 -10.19 -6.83 -17.81
C CYS A 231 -11.39 -7.21 -18.69
N TYR A 232 -11.16 -7.57 -19.95
CA TYR A 232 -12.21 -7.99 -20.89
C TYR A 232 -12.90 -9.28 -20.42
N ASN A 233 -12.14 -10.31 -20.08
CA ASN A 233 -12.68 -11.59 -19.64
C ASN A 233 -13.51 -11.44 -18.37
N HIS A 234 -13.03 -10.65 -17.40
CA HIS A 234 -13.82 -10.34 -16.21
C HIS A 234 -15.10 -9.56 -16.55
N HIS A 235 -15.01 -8.56 -17.43
CA HIS A 235 -16.17 -7.78 -17.87
C HIS A 235 -17.29 -8.64 -18.46
N ILE A 236 -16.93 -9.63 -19.29
CA ILE A 236 -17.89 -10.55 -19.90
C ILE A 236 -18.45 -11.54 -18.87
N THR A 237 -17.59 -12.19 -18.10
CA THR A 237 -18.00 -13.25 -17.14
C THR A 237 -18.78 -12.73 -15.94
N SER A 238 -18.54 -11.48 -15.51
CA SER A 238 -19.26 -10.86 -14.40
C SER A 238 -20.63 -10.29 -14.77
N ASN A 239 -21.04 -10.39 -16.05
CA ASN A 239 -22.19 -9.67 -16.59
C ASN A 239 -22.15 -8.15 -16.32
N PHE A 240 -20.96 -7.56 -16.10
CA PHE A 240 -20.85 -6.13 -15.92
C PHE A 240 -21.29 -5.38 -17.18
N CYS A 241 -21.14 -5.98 -18.37
CA CYS A 241 -21.65 -5.47 -19.63
C CYS A 241 -23.11 -4.96 -19.55
N SER A 242 -24.03 -5.76 -18.99
CA SER A 242 -25.46 -5.43 -18.92
C SER A 242 -25.77 -4.30 -17.93
N SER A 243 -24.96 -4.16 -16.87
CA SER A 243 -25.07 -3.10 -15.87
C SER A 243 -24.28 -1.83 -16.22
N SER A 244 -23.34 -1.94 -17.16
CA SER A 244 -22.45 -0.85 -17.57
C SER A 244 -23.02 0.08 -18.64
N LYS A 245 -24.30 -0.10 -19.03
CA LYS A 245 -25.04 0.71 -20.01
C LYS A 245 -25.03 2.19 -19.59
N LYS A 246 -23.96 2.90 -19.90
CA LYS A 246 -23.95 4.36 -20.01
C LYS A 246 -24.16 4.69 -21.49
N CYS A 247 -25.39 5.12 -21.76
CA CYS A 247 -25.84 6.03 -22.80
C CYS A 247 -25.22 5.86 -24.20
N GLU A 248 -26.05 5.38 -25.14
CA GLU A 248 -25.98 5.78 -26.54
C GLU A 248 -25.83 7.31 -26.63
N LYS A 249 -24.60 7.77 -26.83
CA LYS A 249 -24.17 8.99 -27.54
C LYS A 249 -22.73 9.29 -27.17
N MET A 250 -21.80 8.79 -27.99
CA MET A 250 -20.93 9.64 -28.80
C MET A 250 -20.14 8.74 -29.74
N ARG A 251 -20.53 8.76 -31.02
CA ARG A 251 -19.66 8.42 -32.14
C ARG A 251 -18.46 9.37 -32.09
N GLY A 252 -17.26 8.81 -32.14
CA GLY A 252 -16.03 9.55 -32.35
C GLY A 252 -14.95 8.53 -32.64
N TYR A 253 -14.75 8.27 -33.93
CA TYR A 253 -13.68 7.43 -34.45
C TYR A 253 -12.35 7.81 -33.80
N LEU A 254 -11.76 6.87 -33.07
CA LEU A 254 -10.31 6.79 -32.96
C LEU A 254 -9.95 5.39 -33.44
N GLU A 255 -9.50 5.37 -34.69
CA GLU A 255 -8.91 4.20 -35.33
C GLU A 255 -7.72 3.71 -34.50
N CYS A 256 -7.55 2.39 -34.48
CA CYS A 256 -6.44 1.68 -33.84
C CYS A 256 -5.09 2.11 -34.39
#